data_AF-A0A9D8NG96-F1
#
_entry.id   AF-A0A9D8NG96-F1
#
_cell.length_a   1.000
_cell.length_b   1.000
_cell.length_c   1.000
_cell.angle_alpha   90.00
_cell.angle_beta   90.00
_cell.angle_gamma   90.00
#
_symmetry.space_group_name_H-M   'P 1'
#
loop_
_entity.id
_entity.type
_entity.pdbx_description
1 polymer ?
#
loop_
_entity_poly.entity_id
_entity_poly.type
_entity_poly.pdbx_seq_one_letter_code
_entity_poly.pdbx_strand_id
1 'polypeptide(L)'
;MRRVRPVVASFAVFCSVLAACGGGDRGAATSALRVDLIGAALDAVEGSRGDSPAYFEVNATPLVVNVFIAVEGDSVVQYIYDGEALTGPSSPVEAGGVTFERGIVDVNVDAVLDDVLRELPDSEPIMFVVTGAGVSGVAQRVEYRVLMRSSRGGELAVVVDANGSIIGTDAE
;
A
#
# COMPACT_ATOMS: atom_id res chain seq x y z
N MET A 1 -70.81 -10.99 33.49
CA MET A 1 -71.74 -11.78 32.66
C MET A 1 -71.35 -11.62 31.19
N ARG A 2 -71.20 -12.76 30.50
CA ARG A 2 -70.93 -12.93 29.07
C ARG A 2 -71.86 -12.09 28.17
N ARG A 3 -71.34 -11.65 27.02
CA ARG A 3 -71.91 -11.95 25.70
C ARG A 3 -70.84 -11.80 24.62
N VAL A 4 -70.45 -12.96 24.06
CA VAL A 4 -69.66 -13.13 22.85
C VAL A 4 -70.63 -13.18 21.67
N ARG A 5 -70.30 -12.53 20.56
CA ARG A 5 -70.86 -12.84 19.22
C ARG A 5 -69.82 -12.55 18.11
N PRO A 6 -69.91 -13.25 16.96
CA PRO A 6 -68.74 -13.74 16.22
C PRO A 6 -68.66 -13.26 14.75
N VAL A 7 -67.60 -13.74 14.07
CA VAL A 7 -67.42 -13.90 12.60
C VAL A 7 -67.00 -12.63 11.84
N VAL A 8 -65.82 -12.64 11.22
CA VAL A 8 -65.59 -12.86 9.77
C VAL A 8 -64.09 -13.12 9.58
N ALA A 9 -63.78 -14.21 8.85
CA ALA A 9 -62.44 -14.56 8.41
C ALA A 9 -62.06 -13.75 7.16
N SER A 10 -60.88 -13.15 7.15
CA SER A 10 -60.21 -12.72 5.92
C SER A 10 -58.73 -13.05 6.03
N PHE A 11 -58.34 -14.07 5.27
CA PHE A 11 -56.96 -14.40 4.92
C PHE A 11 -56.45 -13.30 3.99
N ALA A 12 -55.43 -12.55 4.41
CA ALA A 12 -54.65 -11.69 3.53
C ALA A 12 -53.17 -11.97 3.79
N VAL A 13 -52.61 -12.84 2.94
CA VAL A 13 -51.18 -13.05 2.78
C VAL A 13 -50.61 -11.75 2.23
N PHE A 14 -49.88 -11.00 3.06
CA PHE A 14 -49.10 -9.85 2.61
C PHE A 14 -47.64 -10.27 2.51
N CYS A 15 -47.24 -10.69 1.30
CA CYS A 15 -45.84 -10.85 0.93
C CYS A 15 -45.15 -9.49 1.01
N SER A 16 -44.57 -9.21 2.17
CA SER A 16 -43.68 -8.07 2.35
C SER A 16 -42.37 -8.42 1.66
N VAL A 17 -42.19 -7.90 0.45
CA VAL A 17 -40.93 -7.97 -0.30
C VAL A 17 -39.85 -7.34 0.58
N LEU A 18 -38.95 -8.18 1.08
CA LEU A 18 -37.69 -7.74 1.68
C LEU A 18 -36.90 -7.01 0.59
N ALA A 19 -37.00 -5.69 0.55
CA ALA A 19 -36.01 -4.83 -0.09
C ALA A 19 -34.73 -4.91 0.74
N ALA A 20 -34.05 -6.06 0.64
CA ALA A 20 -32.64 -6.18 0.97
C ALA A 20 -31.90 -5.37 -0.09
N CYS A 21 -31.75 -4.07 0.14
CA CYS A 21 -30.66 -3.31 -0.47
C CYS A 21 -29.39 -3.95 0.08
N GLY A 22 -28.88 -4.92 -0.68
CA GLY A 22 -27.61 -5.56 -0.45
C GLY A 22 -26.58 -4.46 -0.25
N GLY A 23 -26.07 -4.41 0.98
CA GLY A 23 -24.81 -3.75 1.26
C GLY A 23 -23.80 -4.38 0.31
N GLY A 24 -23.49 -3.66 -0.75
CA GLY A 24 -22.22 -3.81 -1.40
C GLY A 24 -21.20 -3.28 -0.42
N ASP A 25 -20.79 -4.12 0.53
CA ASP A 25 -19.39 -4.14 0.93
C ASP A 25 -18.64 -4.38 -0.37
N ARG A 26 -18.35 -3.28 -1.08
CA ARG A 26 -17.16 -3.22 -1.90
C ARG A 26 -16.06 -3.37 -0.87
N GLY A 27 -15.73 -4.62 -0.56
CA GLY A 27 -14.47 -4.91 0.09
C GLY A 27 -13.46 -4.10 -0.69
N ALA A 28 -12.81 -3.16 0.00
CA ALA A 28 -11.69 -2.42 -0.56
C ALA A 28 -10.89 -3.46 -1.34
N ALA A 29 -10.63 -3.18 -2.63
CA ALA A 29 -9.72 -4.01 -3.37
C ALA A 29 -8.40 -3.88 -2.62
N THR A 30 -8.13 -4.78 -1.67
CA THR A 30 -6.88 -4.79 -0.93
C THR A 30 -5.88 -5.20 -1.98
N SER A 31 -5.25 -4.20 -2.59
CA SER A 31 -4.08 -4.41 -3.41
C SER A 31 -3.17 -5.39 -2.69
N ALA A 32 -2.72 -6.42 -3.40
CA ALA A 32 -1.88 -7.45 -2.80
C ALA A 32 -0.50 -6.93 -2.36
N LEU A 33 -0.16 -5.67 -2.66
CA LEU A 33 1.10 -5.07 -2.25
C LEU A 33 1.27 -5.09 -0.73
N ARG A 34 2.45 -5.50 -0.28
CA ARG A 34 2.81 -5.63 1.13
C ARG A 34 3.20 -4.29 1.79
N VAL A 35 2.43 -3.23 1.56
CA VAL A 35 2.73 -1.89 2.10
C VAL A 35 2.67 -1.90 3.64
N ASP A 36 1.77 -2.71 4.19
CA ASP A 36 1.63 -3.00 5.62
C ASP A 36 2.92 -3.55 6.27
N LEU A 37 3.76 -4.23 5.48
CA LEU A 37 5.01 -4.83 5.97
C LEU A 37 6.21 -3.88 5.93
N ILE A 38 6.09 -2.66 5.40
CA ILE A 38 7.22 -1.71 5.30
C ILE A 38 7.82 -1.42 6.66
N GLY A 39 7.00 -1.14 7.68
CA GLY A 39 7.48 -0.88 9.03
C GLY A 39 8.27 -2.05 9.61
N ALA A 40 7.73 -3.27 9.48
CA ALA A 40 8.38 -4.49 9.95
C ALA A 40 9.68 -4.81 9.19
N ALA A 41 9.74 -4.53 7.89
CA ALA A 41 10.95 -4.70 7.09
C ALA A 41 12.06 -3.75 7.55
N LEU A 42 11.73 -2.49 7.81
CA LEU A 42 12.66 -1.51 8.37
C LEU A 42 13.16 -1.95 9.75
N ASP A 43 12.27 -2.43 10.62
CA ASP A 43 12.64 -2.99 11.94
C ASP A 43 13.61 -4.16 11.82
N ALA A 44 13.35 -5.08 10.89
CA ALA A 44 14.19 -6.24 10.67
C ALA A 44 15.60 -5.83 10.19
N VAL A 45 15.69 -4.86 9.27
CA VAL A 45 16.99 -4.33 8.80
C VAL A 45 17.76 -3.68 9.94
N GLU A 46 17.14 -2.77 10.70
CA GLU A 46 17.79 -2.10 11.83
C GLU A 46 18.22 -3.10 12.91
N GLY A 47 17.36 -4.07 13.23
CA GLY A 47 17.67 -5.14 14.17
C GLY A 47 18.83 -6.03 13.73
N SER A 48 18.96 -6.29 12.41
CA SER A 48 20.07 -7.08 11.86
C SER A 48 21.41 -6.35 11.90
N ARG A 49 21.39 -5.01 11.84
CA ARG A 49 22.60 -4.17 11.78
C ARG A 49 23.01 -3.62 13.14
N GLY A 50 22.05 -3.42 14.04
CA GLY A 50 22.25 -2.75 15.32
C GLY A 50 22.31 -1.21 15.22
N ASP A 51 21.95 -0.63 14.07
CA ASP A 51 21.88 0.81 13.82
C ASP A 51 20.68 1.17 12.93
N SER A 52 20.37 2.48 12.83
CA SER A 52 19.42 3.02 11.85
C SER A 52 20.21 3.56 10.64
N PRO A 53 20.18 2.88 9.48
CA PRO A 53 20.93 3.30 8.31
C PRO A 53 20.22 4.44 7.56
N ALA A 54 20.94 5.08 6.65
CA ALA A 54 20.33 5.92 5.63
C ALA A 54 19.72 5.02 4.53
N TYR A 55 18.44 5.20 4.26
CA TYR A 55 17.71 4.43 3.25
C TYR A 55 17.77 5.13 1.91
N PHE A 56 17.91 4.37 0.83
CA PHE A 56 17.88 4.90 -0.53
C PHE A 56 16.49 4.73 -1.14
N GLU A 57 15.93 3.53 -0.98
CA GLU A 57 14.61 3.17 -1.46
C GLU A 57 14.03 2.06 -0.59
N VAL A 58 12.72 2.09 -0.40
CA VAL A 58 11.94 0.92 0.03
C VAL A 58 10.88 0.67 -1.01
N ASN A 59 10.74 -0.57 -1.47
CA ASN A 59 9.62 -0.94 -2.32
C ASN A 59 8.90 -2.19 -1.84
N ALA A 60 7.58 -2.19 -1.95
CA ALA A 60 6.71 -3.28 -1.56
C ALA A 60 6.03 -3.85 -2.80
N THR A 61 6.19 -5.15 -2.99
CA THR A 61 5.56 -5.94 -4.06
C THR A 61 4.48 -6.84 -3.46
N PRO A 62 3.75 -7.64 -4.25
CA PRO A 62 2.84 -8.65 -3.69
C PRO A 62 3.53 -9.77 -2.90
N LEU A 63 4.85 -9.92 -3.04
CA LEU A 63 5.60 -11.05 -2.48
C LEU A 63 6.52 -10.63 -1.33
N VAL A 64 7.21 -9.50 -1.47
CA VAL A 64 8.27 -9.08 -0.56
C VAL A 64 8.35 -7.55 -0.45
N VAL A 65 8.98 -7.08 0.62
CA VAL A 65 9.47 -5.71 0.77
C VAL A 65 10.98 -5.70 0.54
N ASN A 66 11.44 -4.92 -0.42
CA ASN A 66 12.86 -4.67 -0.67
C ASN A 66 13.28 -3.39 0.05
N VAL A 67 14.40 -3.44 0.76
CA VAL A 67 14.97 -2.28 1.48
C VAL A 67 16.39 -2.06 0.97
N PHE A 68 16.61 -0.92 0.33
CA PHE A 68 17.91 -0.51 -0.17
C PHE A 68 18.51 0.51 0.79
N ILE A 69 19.68 0.20 1.34
CA ILE A 69 20.39 1.08 2.26
C ILE A 69 21.67 1.60 1.62
N ALA A 70 22.01 2.84 1.91
CA ALA A 70 23.28 3.42 1.47
C ALA A 70 24.45 2.80 2.25
N VAL A 71 25.52 2.50 1.53
CA VAL A 71 26.81 2.06 2.06
C VAL A 71 27.93 2.94 1.48
N GLU A 72 29.18 2.71 1.90
CA GLU A 72 30.31 3.52 1.46
C GLU A 72 30.48 3.54 -0.07
N GLY A 73 30.91 4.68 -0.61
CA GLY A 73 31.27 4.81 -2.04
C GLY A 73 30.07 4.88 -2.98
N ASP A 74 29.05 5.68 -2.66
CA ASP A 74 27.84 5.90 -3.48
C ASP A 74 27.22 4.57 -3.95
N SER A 75 27.14 3.62 -3.03
CA SER A 75 26.64 2.27 -3.30
C SER A 75 25.49 1.94 -2.37
N VAL A 76 24.67 0.97 -2.77
CA VAL A 76 23.59 0.42 -1.97
C VAL A 76 23.73 -1.08 -1.81
N VAL A 77 23.24 -1.60 -0.70
CA VAL A 77 22.95 -3.03 -0.55
C VAL A 77 21.45 -3.24 -0.34
N GLN A 78 20.94 -4.35 -0.84
CA GLN A 78 19.54 -4.72 -0.74
C GLN A 78 19.33 -5.77 0.36
N TYR A 79 18.30 -5.55 1.16
CA TYR A 79 17.67 -6.57 1.97
C TYR A 79 16.27 -6.89 1.43
N ILE A 80 15.85 -8.13 1.59
CA ILE A 80 14.53 -8.62 1.18
C ILE A 80 13.84 -9.17 2.41
N TYR A 81 12.65 -8.65 2.72
CA TYR A 81 11.79 -9.13 3.79
C TYR A 81 10.53 -9.76 3.20
N ASP A 82 10.26 -11.01 3.57
CA ASP A 82 9.11 -11.78 3.06
C ASP A 82 7.89 -11.77 3.99
N GLY A 83 7.97 -11.07 5.12
CA GLY A 83 6.96 -11.04 6.18
C GLY A 83 7.32 -11.90 7.40
N GLU A 84 8.33 -12.75 7.30
CA GLU A 84 8.80 -13.59 8.41
C GLU A 84 10.31 -13.42 8.62
N ALA A 85 11.09 -13.45 7.55
CA ALA A 85 12.53 -13.48 7.58
C ALA A 85 13.15 -12.38 6.70
N LEU A 86 14.33 -11.94 7.12
CA LEU A 86 15.18 -11.03 6.36
C LEU A 86 16.25 -11.83 5.62
N THR A 87 16.36 -11.60 4.31
CA THR A 87 17.43 -12.12 3.46
C THR A 87 18.33 -10.97 3.00
N GLY A 88 19.65 -11.20 2.96
CA GLY A 88 20.65 -10.22 2.53
C GLY A 88 21.74 -9.98 3.58
N PRO A 89 22.53 -8.90 3.44
CA PRO A 89 22.50 -7.96 2.32
C PRO A 89 22.99 -8.58 1.00
N SER A 90 22.59 -8.01 -0.13
CA SER A 90 23.22 -8.26 -1.42
C SER A 90 24.67 -7.78 -1.45
N SER A 91 25.43 -8.14 -2.49
CA SER A 91 26.66 -7.41 -2.83
C SER A 91 26.34 -5.94 -3.11
N PRO A 92 27.24 -5.00 -2.76
CA PRO A 92 27.07 -3.58 -3.08
C PRO A 92 26.97 -3.33 -4.59
N VAL A 93 26.11 -2.38 -4.97
CA VAL A 93 25.95 -1.89 -6.34
C VAL A 93 25.94 -0.36 -6.29
N GLU A 94 26.58 0.29 -7.27
CA GLU A 94 26.55 1.76 -7.38
C GLU A 94 25.10 2.27 -7.50
N ALA A 95 24.78 3.32 -6.77
CA ALA A 95 23.50 4.00 -6.83
C ALA A 95 23.67 5.50 -6.54
N GLY A 96 22.94 6.32 -7.29
CA GLY A 96 22.96 7.77 -7.13
C GLY A 96 21.56 8.31 -6.87
N GLY A 97 21.41 9.14 -5.85
CA GLY A 97 20.10 9.65 -5.42
C GLY A 97 20.14 10.24 -4.02
N VAL A 98 18.96 10.57 -3.51
CA VAL A 98 18.77 11.17 -2.19
C VAL A 98 18.40 10.08 -1.20
N THR A 99 19.09 10.05 -0.06
CA THR A 99 18.74 9.13 1.02
C THR A 99 17.69 9.73 1.94
N PHE A 100 17.03 8.91 2.75
CA PHE A 100 16.11 9.35 3.78
C PHE A 100 16.32 8.57 5.07
N GLU A 101 15.88 9.17 6.18
CA GLU A 101 15.87 8.52 7.48
C GLU A 101 14.51 7.86 7.73
N ARG A 102 14.50 6.81 8.55
CA ARG A 102 13.27 6.10 8.91
C ARG A 102 12.18 7.01 9.46
N GLY A 103 12.56 8.00 10.26
CA GLY A 103 11.62 8.87 10.99
C GLY A 103 10.72 9.74 10.12
N ILE A 104 11.00 9.85 8.81
CA ILE A 104 10.18 10.61 7.86
C ILE A 104 9.29 9.74 6.98
N VAL A 105 9.28 8.42 7.20
CA VAL A 105 8.34 7.49 6.54
C VAL A 105 7.09 7.35 7.42
N ASP A 106 6.00 8.00 7.01
CA ASP A 106 4.72 8.02 7.74
C ASP A 106 3.54 7.69 6.82
N VAL A 107 3.60 6.52 6.17
CA VAL A 107 2.56 6.09 5.21
C VAL A 107 1.33 5.55 5.96
N ASN A 108 0.15 6.03 5.58
CA ASN A 108 -1.11 5.46 6.03
C ASN A 108 -1.43 4.20 5.22
N VAL A 109 -0.97 3.05 5.69
CA VAL A 109 -1.08 1.76 5.00
C VAL A 109 -2.52 1.36 4.67
N ASP A 110 -3.49 1.82 5.45
CA ASP A 110 -4.91 1.48 5.26
C ASP A 110 -5.57 2.27 4.13
N ALA A 111 -4.97 3.40 3.70
CA ALA A 111 -5.59 4.32 2.75
C ALA A 111 -4.74 4.61 1.51
N VAL A 112 -3.43 4.37 1.57
CA VAL A 112 -2.48 4.90 0.56
C VAL A 112 -2.73 4.42 -0.88
N LEU A 113 -3.46 3.31 -1.05
CA LEU A 113 -3.78 2.77 -2.37
C LEU A 113 -5.23 3.04 -2.82
N ASP A 114 -6.09 3.53 -1.93
CA ASP A 114 -7.54 3.57 -2.17
C ASP A 114 -7.91 4.44 -3.37
N ASP A 115 -7.40 5.66 -3.43
CA ASP A 115 -7.68 6.59 -4.51
C ASP A 115 -7.11 6.10 -5.84
N VAL A 116 -5.89 5.54 -5.82
CA VAL A 116 -5.24 4.99 -7.03
C VAL A 116 -6.06 3.85 -7.62
N LEU A 117 -6.48 2.90 -6.79
CA LEU A 117 -7.28 1.75 -7.21
C LEU A 117 -8.68 2.15 -7.70
N ARG A 118 -9.25 3.19 -7.09
CA ARG A 118 -10.55 3.73 -7.47
C ARG A 118 -10.51 4.47 -8.80
N GLU A 119 -9.45 5.23 -9.08
CA GLU A 119 -9.28 6.00 -10.31
C GLU A 119 -8.74 5.17 -11.49
N LEU A 120 -8.02 4.07 -11.22
CA LEU A 120 -7.44 3.19 -12.23
C LEU A 120 -7.97 1.74 -12.11
N PRO A 121 -9.29 1.52 -12.25
CA PRO A 121 -9.91 0.21 -12.00
C PRO A 121 -9.54 -0.88 -13.02
N ASP A 122 -9.03 -0.49 -14.20
CA ASP A 122 -8.60 -1.41 -15.27
C ASP A 122 -7.08 -1.68 -15.25
N SER A 123 -6.40 -1.28 -14.18
CA SER A 123 -4.97 -1.44 -13.94
C SER A 123 -4.72 -2.16 -12.62
N GLU A 124 -3.60 -2.87 -12.52
CA GLU A 124 -3.18 -3.56 -11.31
C GLU A 124 -1.93 -2.88 -10.71
N PRO A 125 -1.89 -2.66 -9.39
CA PRO A 125 -0.69 -2.19 -8.72
C PRO A 125 0.35 -3.31 -8.69
N ILE A 126 1.57 -3.01 -9.15
CA ILE A 126 2.67 -3.99 -9.20
C ILE A 126 3.75 -3.71 -8.16
N MET A 127 3.92 -2.45 -7.74
CA MET A 127 4.91 -2.06 -6.74
C MET A 127 4.53 -0.74 -6.09
N PHE A 128 4.72 -0.64 -4.78
CA PHE A 128 4.72 0.62 -4.04
C PHE A 128 6.16 1.01 -3.75
N VAL A 129 6.53 2.28 -3.94
CA VAL A 129 7.91 2.75 -3.80
C VAL A 129 7.95 3.96 -2.88
N VAL A 130 8.95 3.98 -1.99
CA VAL A 130 9.31 5.10 -1.11
C VAL A 130 10.74 5.52 -1.45
N THR A 131 10.94 6.78 -1.83
CA THR A 131 12.26 7.36 -2.09
C THR A 131 12.42 8.71 -1.40
N GLY A 132 13.67 9.16 -1.20
CA GLY A 132 13.94 10.51 -0.69
C GLY A 132 13.58 11.58 -1.73
N ALA A 133 12.82 12.60 -1.34
CA ALA A 133 12.50 13.72 -2.22
C ALA A 133 13.60 14.79 -2.20
N GLY A 134 14.11 15.18 -3.38
CA GLY A 134 15.12 16.22 -3.52
C GLY A 134 16.15 15.90 -4.61
N VAL A 135 17.29 16.60 -4.57
CA VAL A 135 18.37 16.44 -5.56
C VAL A 135 19.68 15.89 -4.99
N SER A 136 19.95 16.08 -3.70
CA SER A 136 21.14 15.52 -3.03
C SER A 136 21.01 15.56 -1.51
N GLY A 137 21.81 14.72 -0.83
CA GLY A 137 21.93 14.68 0.63
C GLY A 137 20.85 13.81 1.30
N VAL A 138 20.53 14.17 2.55
CA VAL A 138 19.46 13.52 3.33
C VAL A 138 18.16 14.29 3.10
N ALA A 139 17.13 13.59 2.62
CA ALA A 139 15.83 14.14 2.33
C ALA A 139 15.11 14.55 3.62
N GLN A 140 14.35 15.63 3.54
CA GLN A 140 13.45 16.08 4.62
C GLN A 140 12.01 15.59 4.43
N ARG A 141 11.73 14.94 3.29
CA ARG A 141 10.46 14.36 2.91
C ARG A 141 10.73 13.14 2.03
N VAL A 142 9.82 12.18 2.04
CA VAL A 142 9.82 11.09 1.08
C VAL A 142 8.78 11.35 -0.01
N GLU A 143 8.94 10.67 -1.13
CA GLU A 143 7.96 10.55 -2.19
C GLU A 143 7.40 9.13 -2.21
N TYR A 144 6.08 9.02 -2.38
CA TYR A 144 5.39 7.75 -2.49
C TYR A 144 4.90 7.57 -3.92
N ARG A 145 5.22 6.43 -4.52
CA ARG A 145 4.77 6.08 -5.87
C ARG A 145 4.09 4.72 -5.87
N VAL A 146 3.04 4.60 -6.67
CA VAL A 146 2.40 3.33 -7.00
C VAL A 146 2.65 3.07 -8.48
N LEU A 147 3.41 2.02 -8.78
CA LEU A 147 3.57 1.54 -10.15
C LEU A 147 2.35 0.71 -10.53
N MET A 148 1.65 1.15 -11.56
CA MET A 148 0.40 0.56 -12.06
C MET A 148 0.64 -0.04 -13.44
N ARG A 149 0.14 -1.25 -13.68
CA ARG A 149 0.17 -1.90 -14.99
C ARG A 149 -1.23 -2.00 -15.57
N SER A 150 -1.41 -1.49 -16.78
CA SER A 150 -2.71 -1.55 -17.48
C SER A 150 -2.96 -2.96 -18.02
N SER A 151 -4.23 -3.40 -17.98
CA SER A 151 -4.70 -4.66 -18.60
C SER A 151 -4.44 -4.74 -20.10
N ARG A 152 -4.24 -3.59 -20.77
CA ARG A 152 -3.89 -3.49 -22.20
C ARG A 152 -2.38 -3.41 -22.44
N GLY A 153 -1.56 -3.60 -21.40
CA GLY A 153 -0.13 -3.32 -21.39
C GLY A 153 0.18 -1.86 -21.08
N GLY A 154 1.45 -1.58 -20.82
CA GLY A 154 1.95 -0.27 -20.37
C GLY A 154 1.98 -0.12 -18.85
N GLU A 155 2.91 0.70 -18.37
CA GLU A 155 3.11 1.01 -16.96
C GLU A 155 3.00 2.52 -16.72
N LEU A 156 2.53 2.89 -15.54
CA LEU A 156 2.36 4.26 -15.09
C LEU A 156 2.78 4.35 -13.62
N ALA A 157 3.66 5.29 -13.29
CA ALA A 157 3.92 5.64 -11.90
C ALA A 157 2.91 6.71 -11.45
N VAL A 158 2.16 6.43 -10.40
CA VAL A 158 1.25 7.39 -9.77
C VAL A 158 1.90 7.91 -8.51
N VAL A 159 2.09 9.22 -8.42
CA VAL A 159 2.65 9.87 -7.23
C VAL A 159 1.51 10.19 -6.27
N VAL A 160 1.63 9.74 -5.02
CA VAL A 160 0.63 9.92 -3.97
C VAL A 160 1.23 10.61 -2.75
N ASP A 161 0.38 11.24 -1.95
CA ASP A 161 0.77 11.66 -0.61
C ASP A 161 0.70 10.47 0.38
N ALA A 162 1.09 10.73 1.64
CA ALA A 162 1.09 9.71 2.70
C ALA A 162 -0.30 9.08 2.99
N ASN A 163 -1.39 9.75 2.59
CA ASN A 163 -2.76 9.28 2.76
C ASN A 163 -3.36 8.69 1.48
N GLY A 164 -2.58 8.60 0.41
CA GLY A 164 -3.01 8.04 -0.88
C GLY A 164 -3.65 9.03 -1.84
N SER A 165 -3.75 10.32 -1.48
CA SER A 165 -4.26 11.32 -2.42
C SER A 165 -3.31 11.43 -3.62
N ILE A 166 -3.86 11.30 -4.83
CA ILE A 166 -3.08 11.42 -6.06
C ILE A 166 -2.63 12.88 -6.23
N ILE A 167 -1.31 13.07 -6.34
CA ILE A 167 -0.71 14.40 -6.51
C ILE A 167 0.02 14.56 -7.85
N GLY A 168 0.24 13.47 -8.57
CA GLY A 168 0.89 13.50 -9.89
C GLY A 168 0.98 12.12 -10.53
N THR A 169 1.50 12.10 -11.75
CA THR A 169 1.77 10.86 -12.50
C THR A 169 2.99 11.06 -13.38
N ASP A 170 3.82 10.03 -13.50
CA ASP A 170 4.94 9.96 -14.42
C ASP A 170 4.80 8.70 -15.30
N ALA A 171 5.19 8.82 -16.57
CA ALA A 171 5.29 7.66 -17.45
C ALA A 171 6.60 6.91 -17.15
N GLU A 172 6.51 5.58 -17.09
CA GLU A 172 7.66 4.68 -16.91
C GLU A 172 8.13 4.09 -18.25
#